data_AF-A0A1L0D2I0-F1
#
_entry.id   AF-A0A1L0D2I0-F1
#
_cell.length_a   1.000
_cell.length_b   1.000
_cell.length_c   1.000
_cell.angle_alpha   90.00
_cell.angle_beta   90.00
_cell.angle_gamma   90.00
#
_symmetry.space_group_name_H-M   'P 1'
#
loop_
_entity.id
_entity.type
_entity.pdbx_description
1 polymer ?
#
loop_
_entity_poly.entity_id
_entity_poly.type
_entity_poly.pdbx_seq_one_letter_code
_entity_poly.pdbx_strand_id
1 'polypeptide(L)'
;MLQLSAKVVATIAARYQKDINDLMNSQGLLNPMLELLTLTKIQTDLPLLLNALNNHKNSKVYYDAQSQLLELSNQVDELFYTTVKKADDFSLRYVTEDLEIEVIEEASPQPPTKEEDLASLRNRLLKDGTSTSLDNASTDQMNDYHETFQEDLLSDLGELASALKTSAATLSSKILDDSKLVSTAGENLEKNLTLMLSVGTNLNGYLNEKSGGKISLFFLIKTMAFIFILTFFMIVLIKILPKM
;
A
#
# COMPACT_ATOMS: atom_id res chain seq x y z
N MET A 1 -4.35 7.93 22.43
CA MET A 1 -2.88 8.00 22.46
C MET A 1 -2.38 6.98 23.47
N LEU A 2 -1.72 5.91 23.03
CA LEU A 2 -1.05 4.96 23.92
C LEU A 2 0.17 5.65 24.53
N GLN A 3 0.13 5.96 25.82
CA GLN A 3 1.27 6.49 26.55
C GLN A 3 2.29 5.37 26.76
N LEU A 4 3.27 5.25 25.87
CA LEU A 4 4.41 4.37 26.08
C LEU A 4 5.25 4.89 27.24
N SER A 5 5.58 3.99 28.18
CA SER A 5 6.50 4.28 29.28
C SER A 5 7.94 4.38 28.76
N ALA A 6 8.75 5.27 29.35
CA ALA A 6 10.16 5.42 28.99
C ALA A 6 10.96 4.10 29.06
N LYS A 7 10.58 3.15 29.93
CA LYS A 7 11.18 1.81 30.00
C LYS A 7 10.85 0.94 28.78
N VAL A 8 9.64 1.09 28.23
CA VAL A 8 9.20 0.37 27.03
C VAL A 8 9.95 0.91 25.81
N VAL A 9 10.12 2.24 25.72
CA VAL A 9 10.93 2.87 24.67
C VAL A 9 12.38 2.39 24.70
N ALA A 10 13.00 2.30 25.89
CA ALA A 10 14.35 1.76 26.04
C ALA A 10 14.45 0.28 25.65
N THR A 11 13.43 -0.53 25.95
CA THR A 11 13.39 -1.95 25.54
C THR A 11 13.25 -2.12 24.03
N ILE A 12 12.47 -1.25 23.38
CA ILE A 12 12.31 -1.23 21.92
C ILE A 12 13.61 -0.78 21.25
N ALA A 13 14.27 0.26 21.77
CA ALA A 13 15.56 0.72 21.27
C ALA A 13 16.65 -0.38 21.38
N ALA A 14 16.72 -1.09 22.51
CA ALA A 14 17.64 -2.21 22.70
C ALA A 14 17.36 -3.37 21.74
N ARG A 15 16.09 -3.62 21.41
CA ARG A 15 15.70 -4.62 20.40
C ARG A 15 16.15 -4.21 19.01
N TYR A 16 15.94 -2.96 18.61
CA TYR A 16 16.41 -2.45 17.32
C TYR A 16 17.93 -2.45 17.21
N GLN A 17 18.64 -2.18 18.30
CA GLN A 17 20.09 -2.28 18.30
C GLN A 17 20.57 -3.74 18.13
N LYS A 18 19.83 -4.71 18.69
CA LYS A 18 20.10 -6.13 18.43
C LYS A 18 19.83 -6.51 16.97
N ASP A 19 18.69 -6.08 16.42
CA ASP A 19 18.31 -6.35 15.04
C ASP A 19 19.34 -5.76 14.04
N ILE A 20 19.88 -4.56 14.33
CA ILE A 20 20.96 -3.95 13.55
C ILE A 20 22.27 -4.72 13.66
N ASN A 21 22.65 -5.16 14.86
CA ASN A 21 23.85 -5.97 15.04
C ASN A 21 23.76 -7.33 14.34
N ASP A 22 22.57 -7.94 14.33
CA ASP A 22 22.32 -9.19 13.60
C ASP A 22 22.43 -8.97 12.07
N LEU A 23 21.95 -7.83 11.56
CA LEU A 23 22.11 -7.43 10.15
C LEU A 23 23.56 -7.14 9.76
N MET A 24 24.34 -6.52 10.65
CA MET A 24 25.77 -6.27 10.43
C MET A 24 26.59 -7.57 10.43
N ASN A 25 26.20 -8.56 11.24
CA ASN A 25 26.85 -9.87 11.29
C ASN A 25 26.44 -10.79 10.14
N SER A 26 25.30 -10.53 9.49
CA SER A 26 24.79 -11.33 8.35
C SER A 26 25.26 -10.85 6.98
N GLN A 27 26.25 -9.95 6.90
CA GLN A 27 26.74 -9.39 5.62
C GLN A 27 27.06 -10.51 4.60
N GLY A 28 26.18 -10.64 3.60
CA GLY A 28 26.38 -11.51 2.44
C GLY A 28 25.37 -12.65 2.24
N LEU A 29 24.47 -12.93 3.20
CA LEU A 29 23.49 -14.03 3.06
C LEU A 29 22.03 -13.57 2.87
N LEU A 30 21.70 -12.33 3.24
CA LEU A 30 20.35 -11.78 3.12
C LEU A 30 20.16 -10.98 1.82
N ASN A 31 18.95 -11.05 1.26
CA ASN A 31 18.55 -10.23 0.12
C ASN A 31 18.63 -8.74 0.51
N PRO A 32 19.37 -7.88 -0.23
CA PRO A 32 19.57 -6.47 0.12
C PRO A 32 18.25 -5.68 0.21
N MET A 33 17.19 -6.15 -0.46
CA MET A 33 15.85 -5.56 -0.36
C MET A 33 15.16 -5.82 1.00
N LEU A 34 15.41 -6.98 1.62
CA LEU A 34 14.89 -7.28 2.96
C LEU A 34 15.59 -6.43 4.02
N GLU A 35 16.90 -6.23 3.87
CA GLU A 35 17.69 -5.34 4.73
C GLU A 35 17.17 -3.90 4.64
N LEU A 36 16.92 -3.41 3.42
CA LEU A 36 16.33 -2.09 3.18
C LEU A 36 14.94 -1.94 3.83
N LEU A 37 14.08 -2.96 3.77
CA LEU A 37 12.75 -2.94 4.37
C LEU A 37 12.83 -2.87 5.91
N THR A 38 13.77 -3.60 6.52
CA THR A 38 13.97 -3.53 7.97
C THR A 38 14.53 -2.18 8.41
N LEU A 39 15.45 -1.60 7.66
CA LEU A 39 16.05 -0.29 7.95
C LEU A 39 15.03 0.85 7.78
N THR A 40 14.21 0.82 6.72
CA THR A 40 13.13 1.81 6.51
C THR A 40 12.10 1.76 7.64
N LYS A 41 11.74 0.56 8.11
CA LYS A 41 10.87 0.41 9.28
C LYS A 41 11.46 1.05 10.54
N ILE A 42 12.74 0.80 10.83
CA ILE A 42 13.43 1.38 11.98
C ILE A 42 13.52 2.91 11.83
N GLN A 43 13.79 3.41 10.64
CA GLN A 43 13.83 4.85 10.32
C GLN A 43 12.48 5.53 10.56
N THR A 44 11.36 4.89 10.20
CA THR A 44 10.01 5.44 10.45
C THR A 44 9.61 5.42 11.92
N ASP A 45 10.12 4.46 12.70
CA ASP A 45 9.79 4.31 14.12
C ASP A 45 10.63 5.22 15.04
N LEU A 46 11.86 5.56 14.64
CA LEU A 46 12.76 6.46 15.37
C LEU A 46 12.13 7.81 15.77
N PRO A 47 11.50 8.60 14.89
CA PRO A 47 10.89 9.88 15.26
C PRO A 47 9.68 9.70 16.18
N LEU A 48 8.95 8.59 16.07
CA LEU A 48 7.82 8.27 16.95
C LEU A 48 8.29 7.93 18.36
N LEU A 49 9.38 7.15 18.47
CA LEU A 49 10.01 6.82 19.74
C LEU A 49 10.64 8.05 20.40
N LEU A 50 11.26 8.93 19.61
CA LEU A 50 11.83 10.19 20.10
C LEU A 50 10.73 11.11 20.64
N ASN A 51 9.60 11.25 19.94
CA ASN A 51 8.46 12.03 20.41
C ASN A 51 7.83 11.42 21.68
N ALA A 52 7.70 10.09 21.74
CA ALA A 52 7.21 9.38 22.92
C ALA A 52 8.16 9.57 24.13
N LEU A 53 9.47 9.57 23.91
CA LEU A 53 10.49 9.80 24.92
C LEU A 53 10.51 11.26 25.40
N ASN A 54 10.26 12.21 24.50
CA ASN A 54 10.20 13.65 24.78
C ASN A 54 9.11 14.02 25.81
N ASN A 55 8.09 13.18 25.98
CA ASN A 55 7.06 13.34 26.99
C ASN A 55 7.53 12.97 28.41
N HIS A 56 8.72 12.35 28.55
CA HIS A 56 9.27 11.84 29.81
C HIS A 56 10.62 12.49 30.19
N LYS A 57 10.86 13.74 29.78
CA LYS A 57 12.11 14.52 30.01
C LYS A 57 12.63 14.54 31.45
N ASN A 58 11.75 14.35 32.44
CA ASN A 58 12.11 14.42 33.86
C ASN A 58 12.62 13.09 34.43
N SER A 59 12.67 12.01 33.64
CA SER A 59 13.15 10.70 34.07
C SER A 59 14.67 10.59 33.93
N LYS A 60 15.38 9.99 34.90
CA LYS A 60 16.82 9.69 34.74
C LYS A 60 17.10 8.76 33.55
N VAL A 61 16.14 7.89 33.22
CA VAL A 61 16.21 6.97 32.07
C VAL A 61 16.12 7.70 30.72
N TYR A 62 15.70 8.98 30.73
CA TYR A 62 15.56 9.78 29.51
C TYR A 62 16.89 10.02 28.82
N TYR A 63 17.92 10.45 29.57
CA TYR A 63 19.22 10.79 28.98
C TYR A 63 19.95 9.56 28.42
N ASP A 64 19.85 8.43 29.13
CA ASP A 64 20.42 7.15 28.67
C ASP A 64 19.67 6.63 27.43
N ALA A 65 18.34 6.65 27.43
CA ALA A 65 17.55 6.24 26.26
C ALA A 65 17.73 7.21 25.08
N GLN A 66 17.90 8.50 25.33
CA GLN A 66 18.09 9.51 24.28
C GLN A 66 19.45 9.36 23.61
N SER A 67 20.52 9.14 24.38
CA SER A 67 21.86 8.90 23.83
C SER A 67 21.91 7.61 23.00
N GLN A 68 21.31 6.53 23.50
CA GLN A 68 21.17 5.26 22.74
C GLN A 68 20.39 5.44 21.44
N LEU A 69 19.32 6.24 21.45
CA LEU A 69 18.46 6.46 20.28
C LEU A 69 19.14 7.36 19.23
N LEU A 70 19.96 8.32 19.67
CA LEU A 70 20.81 9.13 18.78
C LEU A 70 21.94 8.31 18.16
N GLU A 71 22.60 7.45 18.94
CA GLU A 71 23.62 6.53 18.44
C GLU A 71 23.02 5.54 17.43
N LEU A 72 21.83 5.01 17.72
CA LEU A 72 21.08 4.15 16.83
C LEU A 72 20.70 4.86 15.52
N SER A 73 20.25 6.11 15.60
CA SER A 73 19.93 6.91 14.41
C SER A 73 21.13 7.06 13.48
N ASN A 74 22.30 7.39 14.04
CA ASN A 74 23.52 7.53 13.25
C ASN A 74 23.95 6.21 12.59
N GLN A 75 23.81 5.09 13.31
CA GLN A 75 24.11 3.75 12.77
C GLN A 75 23.11 3.33 11.68
N VAL A 76 21.83 3.65 11.83
CA VAL A 76 20.80 3.39 10.82
C VAL A 76 21.08 4.19 9.56
N ASP A 77 21.42 5.47 9.68
CA ASP A 77 21.70 6.33 8.52
C ASP A 77 22.93 5.86 7.73
N GLU A 78 24.00 5.44 8.43
CA GLU A 78 25.20 4.87 7.80
C GLU A 78 24.88 3.57 7.07
N LEU A 79 24.17 2.66 7.71
CA LEU A 79 23.79 1.38 7.09
C LEU A 79 22.84 1.58 5.92
N PHE A 80 21.86 2.47 6.06
CA PHE A 80 20.90 2.80 5.01
C PHE A 80 21.61 3.28 3.74
N TYR A 81 22.61 4.15 3.86
CA TYR A 81 23.41 4.61 2.73
C TYR A 81 24.10 3.45 1.99
N THR A 82 24.68 2.51 2.74
CA THR A 82 25.38 1.36 2.13
C THR A 82 24.42 0.34 1.52
N THR A 83 23.25 0.11 2.13
CA THR A 83 22.26 -0.86 1.64
C THR A 83 21.50 -0.35 0.43
N VAL A 84 21.18 0.95 0.38
CA VAL A 84 20.55 1.58 -0.81
C VAL A 84 21.47 1.40 -2.02
N LYS A 85 22.76 1.71 -1.86
CA LYS A 85 23.74 1.52 -2.94
C LYS A 85 23.82 0.05 -3.41
N LYS A 86 23.82 -0.91 -2.48
CA LYS A 86 23.80 -2.34 -2.82
C LYS A 86 22.49 -2.78 -3.50
N ALA A 87 21.35 -2.21 -3.13
CA ALA A 87 20.06 -2.50 -3.73
C ALA A 87 19.97 -1.93 -5.16
N ASP A 88 20.49 -0.73 -5.39
CA ASP A 88 20.60 -0.14 -6.73
C ASP A 88 21.49 -0.99 -7.63
N ASP A 89 22.67 -1.38 -7.15
CA ASP A 89 23.60 -2.28 -7.86
C ASP A 89 22.97 -3.66 -8.14
N PHE A 90 22.12 -4.15 -7.25
CA PHE A 90 21.37 -5.40 -7.43
C PHE A 90 20.27 -5.25 -8.50
N SER A 91 19.54 -4.13 -8.51
CA SER A 91 18.48 -3.87 -9.50
C SER A 91 19.02 -3.73 -10.93
N LEU A 92 20.20 -3.13 -11.10
CA LEU A 92 20.84 -2.96 -12.41
C LEU A 92 21.23 -4.29 -13.08
N ARG A 93 21.51 -5.33 -12.28
CA ARG A 93 21.84 -6.66 -12.81
C ARG A 93 20.67 -7.33 -13.52
N TYR A 94 19.44 -7.04 -13.11
CA TYR A 94 18.23 -7.60 -13.74
C TYR A 94 17.74 -6.78 -14.95
N VAL A 95 18.15 -5.51 -15.09
CA VAL A 95 17.77 -4.65 -16.22
C VAL A 95 18.62 -4.94 -17.47
N THR A 96 19.81 -5.55 -17.32
CA THR A 96 20.76 -5.72 -18.42
C THR A 96 20.60 -7.05 -19.18
N GLU A 97 19.90 -8.05 -18.63
CA GLU A 97 19.70 -9.36 -19.27
C GLU A 97 18.46 -9.47 -20.19
N ASP A 98 17.58 -8.45 -20.24
CA ASP A 98 16.30 -8.49 -21.00
C ASP A 98 16.35 -7.84 -22.41
N LEU A 99 17.53 -7.50 -22.96
CA LEU A 99 17.64 -6.74 -24.23
C LEU A 99 18.31 -7.48 -25.41
N GLU A 100 18.43 -8.81 -25.36
CA GLU A 100 18.79 -9.62 -26.53
C GLU A 100 17.66 -10.62 -26.86
N ILE A 101 16.52 -10.11 -27.33
CA ILE A 101 15.54 -10.94 -28.04
C ILE A 101 15.47 -10.43 -29.48
N GLU A 102 16.10 -11.20 -30.36
CA GLU A 102 16.07 -11.10 -31.81
C GLU A 102 14.61 -11.11 -32.30
N VAL A 103 14.17 -9.99 -32.87
CA VAL A 103 12.82 -9.82 -33.41
C VAL A 103 12.72 -10.57 -34.73
N ILE A 104 12.16 -11.78 -34.70
CA ILE A 104 11.66 -12.46 -35.88
C ILE A 104 10.27 -11.90 -36.19
N GLU A 105 10.20 -11.13 -37.27
CA GLU A 105 8.99 -10.55 -37.84
C GLU A 105 8.26 -11.62 -38.66
N GLU A 106 7.13 -12.14 -38.18
CA GLU A 106 6.22 -12.91 -39.04
C GLU A 106 4.72 -12.65 -38.74
N ALA A 107 4.07 -12.23 -39.82
CA ALA A 107 2.66 -12.11 -40.16
C ALA A 107 1.57 -12.23 -39.07
N SER A 108 0.82 -11.12 -38.94
CA SER A 108 -0.51 -11.04 -38.34
C SER A 108 -1.57 -11.80 -39.18
N PRO A 109 -2.47 -12.57 -38.53
CA PRO A 109 -3.86 -12.65 -38.95
C PRO A 109 -4.80 -12.07 -37.88
N GLN A 110 -5.87 -11.45 -38.38
CA GLN A 110 -6.92 -10.73 -37.66
C GLN A 110 -7.62 -11.58 -36.57
N PRO A 111 -8.19 -10.95 -35.51
CA PRO A 111 -8.85 -11.66 -34.43
C PRO A 111 -10.25 -12.14 -34.86
N PRO A 112 -10.62 -13.42 -34.68
CA PRO A 112 -12.01 -13.80 -34.66
C PRO A 112 -12.60 -13.51 -33.28
N THR A 113 -13.63 -12.67 -33.28
CA THR A 113 -14.66 -12.63 -32.24
C THR A 113 -15.21 -14.04 -32.00
N LYS A 114 -15.24 -14.52 -30.75
CA LYS A 114 -16.27 -15.45 -30.21
C LYS A 114 -15.99 -15.89 -28.76
N GLU A 115 -16.82 -15.38 -27.85
CA GLU A 115 -17.03 -15.96 -26.51
C GLU A 115 -17.76 -17.33 -26.56
N GLU A 116 -18.16 -17.81 -27.75
CA GLU A 116 -18.85 -19.09 -27.94
C GLU A 116 -17.93 -20.32 -27.92
N ASP A 117 -16.61 -20.16 -27.97
CA ASP A 117 -15.71 -21.29 -28.26
C ASP A 117 -15.26 -22.07 -27.02
N LEU A 118 -15.13 -21.43 -25.85
CA LEU A 118 -14.61 -22.11 -24.64
C LEU A 118 -15.56 -23.21 -24.12
N ALA A 119 -16.87 -23.02 -24.25
CA ALA A 119 -17.86 -24.04 -23.88
C ALA A 119 -17.90 -25.19 -24.89
N SER A 120 -17.62 -24.88 -26.16
CA SER A 120 -17.47 -25.83 -27.27
C SER A 120 -16.24 -26.73 -27.05
N LEU A 121 -15.09 -26.12 -26.75
CA LEU A 121 -13.82 -26.75 -26.40
C LEU A 121 -13.94 -27.67 -25.18
N ARG A 122 -14.58 -27.21 -24.11
CA ARG A 122 -14.81 -28.01 -22.91
C ARG A 122 -15.65 -29.26 -23.20
N ASN A 123 -16.70 -29.13 -24.03
CA ASN A 123 -17.52 -30.27 -24.41
C ASN A 123 -16.77 -31.24 -25.31
N ARG A 124 -15.90 -30.77 -26.21
CA ARG A 124 -15.07 -31.62 -27.07
C ARG A 124 -14.05 -32.42 -26.25
N LEU A 125 -13.38 -31.77 -25.29
CA LEU A 125 -12.43 -32.40 -24.37
C LEU A 125 -13.10 -33.41 -23.41
N LEU A 126 -14.33 -33.14 -22.96
CA LEU A 126 -15.07 -34.07 -22.09
C LEU A 126 -15.67 -35.27 -22.85
N LYS A 127 -16.05 -35.09 -24.12
CA LYS A 127 -16.69 -36.14 -24.91
C LYS A 127 -15.69 -37.19 -25.42
N ASP A 128 -14.42 -36.82 -25.58
CA ASP A 128 -13.33 -37.72 -26.01
C ASP A 128 -12.80 -38.62 -24.88
N GLY A 129 -13.22 -38.38 -23.63
CA GLY A 129 -12.78 -39.17 -22.46
C GLY A 129 -13.51 -40.51 -22.25
N THR A 130 -14.53 -40.88 -23.04
CA THR A 130 -15.43 -42.01 -22.68
C THR A 130 -15.54 -43.16 -23.69
N SER A 131 -14.97 -43.09 -24.89
CA SER A 131 -14.88 -44.28 -25.76
C SER A 131 -13.97 -44.00 -26.96
N THR A 132 -12.73 -44.46 -26.88
CA THR A 132 -11.78 -44.42 -27.99
C THR A 132 -12.24 -45.40 -29.07
N SER A 133 -12.71 -44.89 -30.21
CA SER A 133 -12.93 -45.64 -31.46
C SER A 133 -11.63 -46.14 -32.11
N LEU A 134 -10.54 -46.25 -31.35
CA LEU A 134 -9.19 -46.62 -31.79
C LEU A 134 -8.82 -48.09 -31.54
N ASP A 135 -9.62 -48.86 -30.81
CA ASP A 135 -9.31 -50.28 -30.51
C ASP A 135 -9.26 -51.19 -31.77
N ASN A 136 -9.69 -50.70 -32.94
CA ASN A 136 -9.68 -51.43 -34.21
C ASN A 136 -8.99 -50.67 -35.37
N ALA A 137 -8.28 -49.57 -35.12
CA ALA A 137 -7.65 -48.76 -36.18
C ALA A 137 -6.27 -49.33 -36.58
N SER A 138 -5.90 -49.21 -37.87
CA SER A 138 -4.57 -49.59 -38.33
C SER A 138 -3.50 -48.66 -37.76
N THR A 139 -2.27 -49.15 -37.61
CA THR A 139 -1.14 -48.39 -37.05
C THR A 139 -0.91 -47.06 -37.77
N ASP A 140 -1.15 -47.00 -39.07
CA ASP A 140 -1.03 -45.77 -39.87
C ASP A 140 -2.13 -44.74 -39.53
N GLN A 141 -3.39 -45.18 -39.33
CA GLN A 141 -4.49 -44.30 -38.90
C GLN A 141 -4.29 -43.78 -37.47
N MET A 142 -3.63 -44.57 -36.63
CA MET A 142 -3.27 -44.16 -35.28
C MET A 142 -2.15 -43.10 -35.30
N ASN A 143 -1.20 -43.22 -36.24
CA ASN A 143 -0.12 -42.27 -36.39
C ASN A 143 -0.61 -40.92 -36.93
N ASP A 144 -1.45 -40.93 -37.97
CA ASP A 144 -2.10 -39.73 -38.50
C ASP A 144 -2.95 -39.02 -37.42
N TYR A 145 -3.66 -39.79 -36.59
CA TYR A 145 -4.41 -39.24 -35.46
C TYR A 145 -3.49 -38.58 -34.43
N HIS A 146 -2.36 -39.21 -34.08
CA HIS A 146 -1.40 -38.65 -33.13
C HIS A 146 -0.66 -37.42 -33.66
N GLU A 147 -0.43 -37.33 -34.97
CA GLU A 147 0.20 -36.16 -35.61
C GLU A 147 -0.78 -34.98 -35.66
N THR A 148 -2.02 -35.23 -36.10
CA THR A 148 -3.08 -34.20 -36.11
C THR A 148 -3.37 -33.68 -34.69
N PHE A 149 -3.41 -34.56 -33.71
CA PHE A 149 -3.62 -34.17 -32.31
C PHE A 149 -2.45 -33.36 -31.75
N GLN A 150 -1.21 -33.70 -32.11
CA GLN A 150 -0.04 -32.92 -31.71
C GLN A 150 -0.03 -31.54 -32.36
N GLU A 151 -0.42 -31.43 -33.62
CA GLU A 151 -0.51 -30.17 -34.35
C GLU A 151 -1.60 -29.25 -33.77
N ASP A 152 -2.78 -29.80 -33.45
CA ASP A 152 -3.85 -29.10 -32.74
C ASP A 152 -3.39 -28.60 -31.36
N LEU A 153 -2.68 -29.43 -30.60
CA LEU A 153 -2.20 -29.07 -29.26
C LEU A 153 -1.13 -27.97 -29.31
N LEU A 154 -0.28 -27.98 -30.35
CA LEU A 154 0.73 -26.95 -30.59
C LEU A 154 0.08 -25.63 -31.02
N SER A 155 -0.99 -25.69 -31.82
CA SER A 155 -1.81 -24.54 -32.20
C SER A 155 -2.50 -23.93 -30.97
N ASP A 156 -3.17 -24.75 -30.15
CA ASP A 156 -3.84 -24.34 -28.92
C ASP A 156 -2.86 -23.72 -27.91
N LEU A 157 -1.65 -24.27 -27.78
CA LEU A 157 -0.60 -23.69 -26.94
C LEU A 157 -0.11 -22.33 -27.47
N GLY A 158 -0.01 -22.18 -28.80
CA GLY A 158 0.33 -20.91 -29.44
C GLY A 158 -0.74 -19.84 -29.21
N GLU A 159 -2.02 -20.23 -29.30
CA GLU A 159 -3.16 -19.35 -29.00
C GLU A 159 -3.20 -18.98 -27.51
N LEU A 160 -3.00 -19.95 -26.61
CA LEU A 160 -2.95 -19.70 -25.17
C LEU A 160 -1.79 -18.77 -24.79
N ALA A 161 -0.61 -18.99 -25.35
CA ALA A 161 0.55 -18.13 -25.12
C ALA A 161 0.30 -16.71 -25.64
N SER A 162 -0.35 -16.57 -26.79
CA SER A 162 -0.72 -15.28 -27.37
C SER A 162 -1.80 -14.57 -26.52
N ALA A 163 -2.78 -15.31 -26.02
CA ALA A 163 -3.80 -14.80 -25.10
C ALA A 163 -3.19 -14.36 -23.76
N LEU A 164 -2.23 -15.14 -23.23
CA LEU A 164 -1.50 -14.81 -22.01
C LEU A 164 -0.65 -13.55 -22.20
N LYS A 165 0.08 -13.46 -23.32
CA LYS A 165 0.89 -12.27 -23.68
C LYS A 165 0.01 -11.03 -23.79
N THR A 166 -1.15 -11.15 -24.45
CA THR A 166 -2.11 -10.05 -24.58
C THR A 166 -2.70 -9.66 -23.22
N SER A 167 -3.00 -10.65 -22.38
CA SER A 167 -3.49 -10.42 -21.01
C SER A 167 -2.44 -9.72 -20.13
N ALA A 168 -1.18 -10.11 -20.27
CA ALA A 168 -0.07 -9.47 -19.55
C ALA A 168 0.17 -8.02 -20.02
N ALA A 169 0.12 -7.78 -21.34
CA ALA A 169 0.26 -6.44 -21.90
C ALA A 169 -0.89 -5.51 -21.47
N THR A 170 -2.13 -6.00 -21.50
CA THR A 170 -3.31 -5.25 -21.05
C THR A 170 -3.27 -5.00 -19.54
N LEU A 171 -2.84 -5.98 -18.74
CA LEU A 171 -2.64 -5.79 -17.29
C LEU A 171 -1.58 -4.72 -17.01
N SER A 172 -0.44 -4.78 -17.70
CA SER A 172 0.63 -3.78 -17.57
C SER A 172 0.13 -2.37 -17.90
N SER A 173 -0.62 -2.22 -19.00
CA SER A 173 -1.24 -0.93 -19.35
C SER A 173 -2.21 -0.44 -18.26
N LYS A 174 -3.04 -1.32 -17.70
CA LYS A 174 -3.94 -0.96 -16.60
C LYS A 174 -3.21 -0.54 -15.33
N ILE A 175 -2.12 -1.21 -14.98
CA ILE A 175 -1.28 -0.83 -13.84
C ILE A 175 -0.68 0.56 -14.03
N LEU A 176 -0.22 0.88 -15.25
CA LEU A 176 0.30 2.21 -15.57
C LEU A 176 -0.79 3.29 -15.46
N ASP A 177 -2.00 3.00 -15.94
CA ASP A 177 -3.13 3.93 -15.82
C ASP A 177 -3.58 4.12 -14.36
N ASP A 178 -3.63 3.04 -13.58
CA ASP A 178 -3.91 3.10 -12.14
C ASP A 178 -2.84 3.89 -11.39
N SER A 179 -1.56 3.74 -11.75
CA SER A 179 -0.47 4.55 -11.17
C SER A 179 -0.66 6.04 -11.45
N LYS A 180 -1.09 6.42 -12.65
CA LYS A 180 -1.42 7.82 -12.98
C LYS A 180 -2.64 8.31 -12.21
N LEU A 181 -3.66 7.47 -12.04
CA LEU A 181 -4.84 7.80 -11.26
C LEU A 181 -4.49 8.04 -9.79
N VAL A 182 -3.64 7.20 -9.20
CA VAL A 182 -3.14 7.36 -7.82
C VAL A 182 -2.33 8.65 -7.68
N SER A 183 -1.46 8.97 -8.62
CA SER A 183 -0.72 10.24 -8.63
C SER A 183 -1.68 11.44 -8.67
N THR A 184 -2.67 11.39 -9.56
CA THR A 184 -3.69 12.45 -9.69
C THR A 184 -4.54 12.58 -8.41
N ALA A 185 -4.89 11.46 -7.79
CA ALA A 185 -5.61 11.45 -6.51
C ALA A 185 -4.75 12.04 -5.39
N GLY A 186 -3.45 11.74 -5.37
CA GLY A 186 -2.47 12.33 -4.44
C GLY A 186 -2.41 13.86 -4.57
N GLU A 187 -2.27 14.37 -5.80
CA GLU A 187 -2.27 15.81 -6.05
C GLU A 187 -3.59 16.49 -5.63
N ASN A 188 -4.73 15.85 -5.89
CA ASN A 188 -6.03 16.37 -5.47
C ASN A 188 -6.21 16.37 -3.94
N LEU A 189 -5.69 15.34 -3.26
CA LEU A 189 -5.67 15.30 -1.80
C LEU A 189 -4.78 16.40 -1.22
N GLU A 190 -3.61 16.65 -1.81
CA GLU A 190 -2.72 17.72 -1.38
C GLU A 190 -3.34 19.12 -1.59
N LYS A 191 -3.97 19.35 -2.74
CA LYS A 191 -4.75 20.57 -3.01
C LYS A 191 -5.88 20.76 -2.00
N ASN A 192 -6.63 19.69 -1.71
CA ASN A 192 -7.71 19.72 -0.72
C ASN A 192 -7.18 19.99 0.69
N LEU A 193 -6.07 19.38 1.07
CA LEU A 193 -5.43 19.61 2.37
C LEU A 193 -4.97 21.06 2.48
N THR A 194 -4.38 21.61 1.43
CA THR A 194 -3.96 23.02 1.37
C THR A 194 -5.15 23.97 1.48
N LEU A 195 -6.25 23.69 0.77
CA LEU A 195 -7.50 24.44 0.88
C LEU A 195 -8.10 24.34 2.28
N MET A 196 -8.12 23.15 2.88
CA MET A 196 -8.65 22.94 4.22
C MET A 196 -7.80 23.66 5.27
N LEU A 197 -6.47 23.66 5.13
CA LEU A 197 -5.58 24.45 5.98
C LEU A 197 -5.82 25.95 5.81
N SER A 198 -5.97 26.43 4.57
CA SER A 198 -6.26 27.83 4.29
C SER A 198 -7.63 28.26 4.85
N VAL A 199 -8.65 27.42 4.70
CA VAL A 199 -9.97 27.65 5.31
C VAL A 199 -9.84 27.60 6.84
N GLY A 200 -9.08 26.67 7.39
CA GLY A 200 -8.83 26.56 8.83
C GLY A 200 -8.11 27.78 9.41
N THR A 201 -7.07 28.29 8.73
CA THR A 201 -6.34 29.49 9.14
C THR A 201 -7.19 30.75 8.97
N ASN A 202 -7.97 30.85 7.89
CA ASN A 202 -8.91 31.95 7.69
C ASN A 202 -10.03 31.91 8.73
N LEU A 203 -10.64 30.76 9.02
CA LEU A 203 -11.65 30.63 10.08
C LEU A 203 -11.07 30.99 11.44
N ASN A 204 -9.86 30.49 11.75
CA ASN A 204 -9.19 30.79 13.00
C ASN A 204 -8.80 32.27 13.09
N GLY A 205 -8.39 32.89 11.98
CA GLY A 205 -8.14 34.32 11.85
C GLY A 205 -9.42 35.14 12.07
N TYR A 206 -10.53 34.79 11.42
CA TYR A 206 -11.84 35.41 11.61
C TYR A 206 -12.37 35.23 13.04
N LEU A 207 -12.16 34.06 13.65
CA LEU A 207 -12.52 33.81 15.05
C LEU A 207 -11.64 34.64 16.00
N ASN A 208 -10.36 34.82 15.67
CA ASN A 208 -9.45 35.61 16.49
C ASN A 208 -9.67 37.13 16.32
N GLU A 209 -9.94 37.62 15.11
CA GLU A 209 -10.17 39.04 14.80
C GLU A 209 -11.58 39.49 15.13
N LYS A 210 -12.62 38.78 14.66
CA LYS A 210 -14.02 39.21 14.84
C LYS A 210 -14.57 38.88 16.22
N SER A 211 -14.00 37.86 16.87
CA SER A 211 -14.36 37.43 18.21
C SER A 211 -13.25 37.70 19.25
N GLY A 212 -12.17 38.40 18.86
CA GLY A 212 -11.11 38.87 19.77
C GLY A 212 -10.36 37.76 20.51
N GLY A 213 -10.33 36.54 19.98
CA GLY A 213 -9.80 35.35 20.67
C GLY A 213 -10.51 35.01 21.98
N LYS A 214 -11.65 35.67 22.24
CA LYS A 214 -12.37 35.72 23.52
C LYS A 214 -13.89 35.78 23.31
N ILE A 215 -14.46 35.05 22.33
CA ILE A 215 -15.67 34.28 22.68
C ILE A 215 -15.15 33.25 23.67
N SER A 216 -14.99 33.74 24.89
CA SER A 216 -14.52 32.97 26.01
C SER A 216 -15.50 31.83 26.13
N LEU A 217 -15.02 30.64 26.47
CA LEU A 217 -15.86 29.55 26.96
C LEU A 217 -16.96 30.09 27.93
N PHE A 218 -16.66 31.15 28.69
CA PHE A 218 -17.60 31.91 29.51
C PHE A 218 -18.75 32.60 28.76
N PHE A 219 -18.56 33.14 27.56
CA PHE A 219 -19.67 33.68 26.74
C PHE A 219 -20.61 32.57 26.25
N LEU A 220 -20.04 31.43 25.84
CA LEU A 220 -20.82 30.27 25.42
C LEU A 220 -21.60 29.67 26.60
N ILE A 221 -20.97 29.57 27.77
CA ILE A 221 -21.62 29.16 29.03
C ILE A 221 -22.71 30.13 29.46
N LYS A 222 -22.47 31.45 29.39
CA LYS A 222 -23.50 32.47 29.71
C LYS A 222 -24.69 32.39 28.77
N THR A 223 -24.45 32.18 27.48
CA THR A 223 -25.50 32.02 26.47
C THR A 223 -26.31 30.75 26.73
N MET A 224 -25.63 29.64 27.04
CA MET A 224 -26.28 28.38 27.40
C MET A 224 -27.14 28.52 28.67
N ALA A 225 -26.61 29.17 29.72
CA ALA A 225 -27.35 29.42 30.95
C ALA A 225 -28.57 30.33 30.72
N PHE A 226 -28.44 31.35 29.86
CA PHE A 226 -29.55 32.23 29.50
C PHE A 226 -30.69 31.48 28.79
N ILE A 227 -30.37 30.57 27.87
CA ILE A 227 -31.35 29.72 27.18
C ILE A 227 -32.09 28.82 28.18
N PHE A 228 -31.37 28.22 29.15
CA PHE A 228 -31.99 27.42 30.21
C PHE A 228 -32.95 28.23 31.07
N ILE A 229 -32.56 29.44 31.47
CA ILE A 229 -33.42 30.34 32.27
C ILE A 229 -34.68 30.70 31.49
N LEU A 230 -34.55 31.06 30.21
CA LEU A 230 -35.68 31.44 29.36
C LEU A 230 -36.64 30.26 29.15
N THR A 231 -36.11 29.06 28.95
CA THR A 231 -36.90 27.82 28.86
C THR A 231 -37.60 27.51 30.18
N PHE A 232 -36.93 27.69 31.32
CA PHE A 232 -37.52 27.53 32.64
C PHE A 232 -38.68 28.50 32.87
N PHE A 233 -38.50 29.78 32.53
CA PHE A 233 -39.58 30.77 32.58
C PHE A 233 -40.77 30.37 31.70
N MET A 234 -40.52 29.86 30.50
CA MET A 234 -41.59 29.41 29.60
C MET A 234 -42.38 28.23 30.19
N ILE A 235 -41.70 27.26 30.81
CA ILE A 235 -42.34 26.12 31.50
C ILE A 235 -43.15 26.60 32.72
N VAL A 236 -42.60 27.53 33.52
CA VAL A 236 -43.30 28.11 34.67
C VAL A 236 -44.56 28.85 34.22
N LEU A 237 -44.48 29.65 33.14
CA LEU A 237 -45.63 30.31 32.52
C LEU A 237 -46.69 29.29 32.10
N ILE A 238 -46.32 28.24 31.36
CA ILE A 238 -47.25 27.18 30.92
C ILE A 238 -47.92 26.47 32.10
N LYS A 239 -47.24 26.32 33.26
CA LYS A 239 -47.81 25.65 34.44
C LYS A 239 -48.70 26.56 35.28
N ILE A 240 -48.45 27.87 35.29
CA ILE A 240 -49.21 28.86 36.07
C ILE A 240 -50.45 29.36 35.33
N LEU A 241 -50.38 29.52 34.01
CA LEU A 241 -51.50 30.00 33.19
C LEU A 241 -52.77 29.13 33.23
N PRO A 242 -52.72 27.78 33.27
CA PRO A 242 -53.94 26.96 33.41
C PRO A 242 -54.54 26.99 34.82
N LYS A 243 -53.93 27.74 35.75
CA LYS A 243 -54.37 27.86 37.14
C LYS A 243 -54.97 29.23 37.48
N MET A 244 -55.07 30.13 36.49
CA MET A 244 -55.89 31.34 36.53
C MET A 244 -57.12 31.20 35.65
#